data_AF-M7MW74-F1
#
_entry.id   AF-M7MW74-F1
#
_cell.length_a   1.000
_cell.length_b   1.000
_cell.length_c   1.000
_cell.angle_alpha   90.00
_cell.angle_beta   90.00
_cell.angle_gamma   90.00
#
_symmetry.space_group_name_H-M   'P 1'
#
loop_
_entity.id
_entity.type
_entity.pdbx_description
1 polymer ?
#
loop_
_entity_poly.entity_id
_entity_poly.type
_entity_poly.pdbx_seq_one_letter_code
_entity_poly.pdbx_strand_id
1 'polypeptide(L)'
;MSERETINGVPVTDDQIKAWAAEAERGYDAQALKKRGRGRPGRGSQPSQVVPVRLTVEELQVIDARAKKENKTRSEIMREALAAYAA
;
A
#
# COMPACT_ATOMS: atom_id res chain seq x y z
N MET A 1 -3.04 -13.78 36.55
CA MET A 1 -2.73 -12.34 36.43
C MET A 1 -2.26 -12.14 35.00
N SER A 2 -3.05 -11.44 34.20
CA SER A 2 -2.99 -11.36 32.73
C SER A 2 -1.62 -10.98 32.18
N GLU A 3 -1.25 -11.59 31.05
CA GLU A 3 -0.09 -11.23 30.24
C GLU A 3 -0.14 -9.73 29.91
N ARG A 4 0.99 -9.03 30.10
CA ARG A 4 1.08 -7.61 29.73
C ARG A 4 0.98 -7.50 28.22
N GLU A 5 -0.04 -6.82 27.72
CA GLU A 5 -0.21 -6.56 26.28
C GLU A 5 1.04 -5.84 25.75
N THR A 6 1.47 -6.18 24.53
CA THR A 6 2.65 -5.58 23.91
C THR A 6 2.32 -5.01 22.53
N ILE A 7 3.00 -3.92 22.14
CA ILE A 7 2.98 -3.37 20.78
C ILE A 7 4.41 -3.42 20.26
N ASN A 8 4.62 -4.12 19.14
CA ASN A 8 5.96 -4.33 18.56
C ASN A 8 6.99 -4.89 19.56
N GLY A 9 6.54 -5.78 20.46
CA GLY A 9 7.39 -6.38 21.50
C GLY A 9 7.66 -5.48 22.72
N VAL A 10 7.10 -4.26 22.76
CA VAL A 10 7.21 -3.34 23.90
C VAL A 10 5.97 -3.47 24.78
N PRO A 11 6.11 -3.72 26.11
CA PRO A 11 4.98 -3.77 27.03
C PRO A 11 4.23 -2.44 27.11
N VAL A 12 2.90 -2.51 27.02
CA VAL A 12 2.02 -1.38 27.25
C VAL A 12 1.93 -1.12 28.75
N THR A 13 2.15 0.13 29.17
CA THR A 13 2.08 0.53 30.58
C THR A 13 0.71 1.12 30.92
N ASP A 14 0.31 1.05 32.19
CA ASP A 14 -0.95 1.65 32.64
C ASP A 14 -1.00 3.17 32.39
N ASP A 15 0.14 3.85 32.47
CA ASP A 15 0.24 5.28 32.17
C ASP A 15 0.05 5.56 30.68
N GLN A 16 0.51 4.67 29.81
CA GLN A 16 0.27 4.75 28.36
C GLN A 16 -1.21 4.55 28.05
N ILE A 17 -1.87 3.60 28.72
CA ILE A 17 -3.32 3.38 28.60
C ILE A 17 -4.10 4.62 29.03
N LYS A 18 -3.77 5.21 30.19
CA LYS A 18 -4.40 6.45 30.67
C LYS A 18 -4.21 7.62 29.69
N ALA A 19 -3.00 7.76 29.14
CA ALA A 19 -2.71 8.80 28.16
C ALA A 19 -3.58 8.64 26.89
N TRP A 20 -3.70 7.43 26.36
CA TRP A 20 -4.56 7.15 25.19
C TRP A 20 -6.04 7.35 25.49
N ALA A 21 -6.51 6.96 26.68
CA ALA A 21 -7.89 7.18 27.09
C ALA A 21 -8.21 8.69 27.14
N ALA A 22 -7.36 9.48 27.79
CA ALA A 22 -7.52 10.93 27.86
C ALA A 22 -7.45 11.59 26.47
N GLU A 23 -6.58 11.10 25.59
CA GLU A 23 -6.50 11.56 24.19
C GLU A 23 -7.79 11.28 23.43
N ALA A 24 -8.36 10.09 23.56
CA ALA A 24 -9.60 9.70 22.91
C ALA A 24 -10.80 10.49 23.44
N GLU A 25 -10.89 10.68 24.76
CA GLU A 25 -11.96 11.45 25.42
C GLU A 25 -11.94 12.93 25.05
N ARG A 26 -10.75 13.52 24.87
CA ARG A 26 -10.59 14.89 24.35
C ARG A 26 -11.16 15.05 22.92
N GLY A 27 -11.25 13.95 22.18
CA GLY A 27 -11.68 13.93 20.79
C GLY A 27 -10.59 14.37 19.82
N TYR A 28 -10.70 13.90 18.58
CA TYR A 28 -9.79 14.26 17.49
C TYR A 28 -10.42 15.30 16.56
N ASP A 29 -9.62 16.27 16.11
CA ASP A 29 -10.04 17.18 15.05
C ASP A 29 -10.10 16.45 13.70
N ALA A 30 -11.32 16.08 13.29
CA ALA A 30 -11.57 15.40 12.03
C ALA A 30 -11.11 16.22 10.80
N GLN A 31 -11.06 17.56 10.88
CA GLN A 31 -10.57 18.40 9.79
C GLN A 31 -9.04 18.33 9.66
N ALA A 32 -8.32 18.27 10.78
CA ALA A 32 -6.87 18.01 10.77
C ALA A 32 -6.55 16.60 10.24
N LEU A 33 -7.33 15.58 10.62
CA LEU A 33 -7.14 14.20 10.16
C LEU A 33 -7.46 14.01 8.66
N LYS A 34 -8.39 14.79 8.11
CA LYS A 34 -8.74 14.77 6.68
C LYS A 34 -7.69 15.38 5.77
N LYS A 35 -6.69 16.11 6.30
CA LYS A 35 -5.53 16.61 5.54
C LYS A 35 -4.56 15.48 5.15
N ARG A 36 -5.07 14.32 4.72
CA ARG A 36 -4.26 13.35 3.99
C ARG A 36 -3.85 14.03 2.67
N GLY A 37 -2.53 14.19 2.47
CA GLY A 37 -1.97 14.75 1.25
C GLY A 37 -2.47 14.04 -0.02
N ARG A 38 -2.21 14.66 -1.18
CA ARG A 38 -2.69 14.27 -2.53
C ARG A 38 -2.50 12.77 -2.84
N GLY A 39 -3.46 11.96 -2.42
CA GLY A 39 -3.58 10.53 -2.76
C GLY A 39 -2.26 9.75 -2.76
N ARG A 40 -2.22 8.67 -3.55
CA ARG A 40 -0.95 8.08 -3.98
C ARG A 40 -0.33 9.02 -5.01
N PRO A 41 0.98 9.35 -4.92
CA PRO A 41 1.66 10.12 -5.96
C PRO A 41 1.38 9.53 -7.35
N GLY A 42 0.95 10.39 -8.28
CA GLY A 42 0.78 10.00 -9.68
C GLY A 42 2.12 9.55 -10.27
N ARG A 43 2.10 8.63 -11.23
CA ARG A 43 3.32 8.12 -11.90
C ARG A 43 3.86 9.06 -12.98
N GLY A 44 3.15 10.14 -13.30
CA GLY A 44 3.53 11.11 -14.31
C GLY A 44 2.96 12.49 -14.00
N SER A 45 3.20 13.45 -14.89
CA SER A 45 2.65 14.82 -14.79
C SER A 45 1.12 14.85 -14.86
N GLN A 46 0.52 13.81 -15.45
CA GLN A 46 -0.92 13.61 -15.57
C GLN A 46 -1.32 12.22 -15.03
N PRO A 47 -2.61 12.00 -14.69
CA PRO A 47 -3.12 10.68 -14.33
C PRO A 47 -2.82 9.63 -15.41
N SER A 48 -2.46 8.42 -14.99
CA SER A 48 -2.28 7.29 -15.91
C SER A 48 -3.61 6.90 -16.56
N GLN A 49 -3.60 6.66 -17.87
CA GLN A 49 -4.73 6.10 -18.60
C GLN A 49 -4.73 4.56 -18.47
N VAL A 50 -5.93 3.99 -18.31
CA VAL A 50 -6.13 2.53 -18.34
C VAL A 50 -6.43 2.11 -19.78
N VAL A 51 -5.63 1.20 -20.32
CA VAL A 51 -5.84 0.60 -21.65
C VAL A 51 -6.20 -0.88 -21.46
N PRO A 52 -7.43 -1.32 -21.78
CA PRO A 52 -7.81 -2.72 -21.64
C PRO A 52 -7.16 -3.59 -22.72
N VAL A 53 -6.55 -4.70 -22.33
CA VAL A 53 -5.97 -5.70 -23.22
C VAL A 53 -6.55 -7.06 -22.86
N ARG A 54 -6.99 -7.84 -23.85
CA ARG A 54 -7.45 -9.22 -23.64
C ARG A 54 -6.23 -10.13 -23.71
N LEU A 55 -6.03 -10.91 -22.65
CA LEU A 55 -5.00 -11.93 -22.56
C LEU A 55 -5.67 -13.27 -22.29
N THR A 56 -5.16 -14.34 -22.89
CA THR A 56 -5.59 -15.69 -22.56
C THR A 56 -5.07 -16.08 -21.17
N VAL A 57 -5.58 -17.20 -20.65
CA VAL A 57 -5.14 -17.71 -19.34
C VAL A 57 -3.67 -18.13 -19.41
N GLU A 58 -3.25 -18.71 -20.52
CA GLU A 58 -1.88 -19.16 -20.77
C GLU A 58 -0.92 -17.96 -20.82
N GLU A 59 -1.30 -16.89 -21.51
CA GLU A 59 -0.50 -15.66 -21.58
C GLU A 59 -0.31 -15.04 -20.19
N LEU A 60 -1.37 -15.00 -19.37
CA LEU A 60 -1.30 -14.50 -18.00
C LEU A 60 -0.36 -15.36 -17.12
N GLN A 61 -0.42 -16.69 -17.26
CA GLN A 61 0.47 -17.60 -16.53
C GLN A 61 1.94 -17.36 -16.86
N VAL A 62 2.26 -17.12 -18.13
CA VAL A 62 3.63 -16.81 -18.56
C VAL A 62 4.12 -15.50 -17.93
N ILE A 63 3.27 -14.47 -17.90
CA ILE A 63 3.62 -13.18 -17.30
C ILE A 63 3.82 -13.34 -15.78
N ASP A 64 2.95 -14.08 -15.10
CA ASP A 64 3.05 -14.32 -13.65
C ASP A 64 4.30 -15.11 -13.27
N ALA A 65 4.62 -16.15 -14.05
CA ALA A 65 5.84 -16.93 -13.83
C ALA A 65 7.09 -16.04 -13.95
N ARG A 66 7.11 -15.14 -14.95
CA ARG A 66 8.19 -14.17 -15.13
C ARG A 66 8.25 -13.16 -13.98
N ALA A 67 7.11 -12.61 -13.58
CA ALA A 67 7.02 -11.67 -12.46
C ALA A 67 7.56 -12.28 -11.16
N LYS A 68 7.19 -13.53 -10.87
CA LYS A 68 7.70 -14.30 -9.71
C LYS A 68 9.21 -14.53 -9.80
N LYS A 69 9.72 -14.91 -10.98
CA LYS A 69 11.16 -15.13 -11.19
C LYS A 69 11.98 -13.85 -10.96
N GLU A 70 11.46 -12.71 -11.35
CA GLU A 70 12.14 -11.41 -11.26
C GLU A 70 11.84 -10.64 -9.96
N ASN A 71 11.04 -11.20 -9.04
CA ASN A 71 10.54 -10.52 -7.84
C ASN A 71 9.88 -9.16 -8.15
N LYS A 72 9.12 -9.10 -9.24
CA LYS A 72 8.40 -7.91 -9.70
C LYS A 72 6.90 -8.17 -9.71
N THR A 73 6.11 -7.10 -9.77
CA THR A 73 4.68 -7.21 -10.01
C THR A 73 4.39 -7.47 -11.49
N ARG A 74 3.25 -8.11 -11.78
CA ARG A 74 2.74 -8.30 -13.15
C ARG A 74 2.73 -6.99 -13.94
N SER A 75 2.28 -5.89 -13.31
CA SER A 75 2.20 -4.57 -13.94
C SER A 75 3.55 -3.94 -14.26
N GLU A 76 4.61 -4.29 -13.53
CA GLU A 76 5.97 -3.83 -13.82
C GLU A 76 6.53 -4.56 -15.03
N ILE A 77 6.41 -5.89 -15.08
CA ILE A 77 6.81 -6.70 -16.24
C ILE A 77 6.11 -6.23 -17.52
N MET A 78 4.79 -6.01 -17.46
CA MET A 78 4.03 -5.50 -18.61
C MET A 78 4.53 -4.12 -19.07
N ARG A 79 4.81 -3.21 -18.15
CA ARG A 79 5.33 -1.87 -18.49
C ARG A 79 6.75 -1.90 -19.05
N GLU A 80 7.63 -2.74 -18.50
CA GLU A 80 8.98 -2.92 -19.02
C GLU A 80 8.97 -3.49 -20.43
N ALA A 81 8.10 -4.47 -20.70
CA ALA A 81 7.92 -5.02 -22.04
C ALA A 81 7.45 -3.96 -23.04
N LEU A 82 6.46 -3.14 -22.65
CA LEU A 82 5.99 -2.03 -23.48
C LEU A 82 7.08 -0.98 -23.73
N ALA A 83 7.85 -0.62 -22.70
CA ALA A 83 8.95 0.34 -22.82
C ALA A 83 10.08 -0.18 -23.71
N ALA A 84 10.42 -1.47 -23.60
CA ALA A 84 11.45 -2.09 -24.43
C ALA A 84 11.01 -2.26 -25.90
N TYR A 85 9.71 -2.46 -26.15
CA TYR A 85 9.17 -2.60 -27.50
C TYR A 85 8.96 -1.26 -28.20
N ALA A 86 8.58 -0.22 -27.45
CA ALA A 86 8.29 1.11 -27.99
C ALA A 86 9.52 2.04 -28.07
N ALA A 87 10.69 1.57 -27.62
CA ALA A 87 11.97 2.28 -27.71
C ALA A 87 12.57 2.16 -29.11
#